data_AF-A0A2V2RXS6-F1
#
_entry.id   AF-A0A2V2RXS6-F1
#
_cell.length_a   1.000
_cell.length_b   1.000
_cell.length_c   1.000
_cell.angle_alpha   90.00
_cell.angle_beta   90.00
_cell.angle_gamma   90.00
#
_symmetry.space_group_name_H-M   'P 1'
#
loop_
_entity.id
_entity.type
_entity.pdbx_description
1 polymer ?
#
loop_
_entity_poly.entity_id
_entity_poly.type
_entity_poly.pdbx_seq_one_letter_code
_entity_poly.pdbx_strand_id
1 'polypeptide(L)'
;MTLSQTPGTLKRFRRTPWRFQQTFQTPLQNLEPFVATILSGREPIHAASVTFDQVVFEPKRLLALFARHALVPEYGYDWCVAATNPEEVKELLQATLSDWVDFLFIPTPKPFVIYADHDGFTTFYANTKSNLNGVVQTLTASGFRNVPDYERTF
;
A
#
# COMPACT_ATOMS: atom_id res chain seq x y z
N MET A 1 16.32 -2.46 -1.57
CA MET A 1 15.41 -1.28 -1.51
C MET A 1 16.16 0.02 -1.80
N THR A 2 15.47 1.07 -2.24
CA THR A 2 16.01 2.43 -2.38
C THR A 2 15.05 3.48 -1.84
N LEU A 3 15.58 4.63 -1.42
CA LEU A 3 14.83 5.76 -0.89
C LEU A 3 15.06 7.00 -1.76
N SER A 4 14.01 7.73 -2.11
CA SER A 4 14.11 8.96 -2.89
C SER A 4 12.90 9.87 -2.66
N GLN A 5 13.01 11.15 -3.03
CA GLN A 5 11.86 12.05 -3.11
C GLN A 5 11.18 11.94 -4.47
N THR A 6 9.85 11.92 -4.48
CA THR A 6 9.03 11.79 -5.69
C THR A 6 7.94 12.87 -5.77
N PRO A 7 8.33 14.17 -5.80
CA PRO A 7 7.41 15.27 -5.65
C PRO A 7 6.26 15.24 -6.67
N GLY A 8 5.04 15.40 -6.17
CA GLY A 8 3.82 15.46 -6.98
C GLY A 8 3.23 14.11 -7.37
N THR A 9 3.80 12.99 -6.93
CA THR A 9 3.22 11.65 -7.11
C THR A 9 1.84 11.55 -6.47
N LEU A 10 1.70 12.00 -5.22
CA LEU A 10 0.42 12.01 -4.51
C LEU A 10 -0.59 12.93 -5.18
N LYS A 11 -0.18 14.13 -5.58
CA LYS A 11 -1.04 15.08 -6.32
C LYS A 11 -1.57 14.47 -7.62
N ARG A 12 -0.74 13.72 -8.36
CA ARG A 12 -1.17 13.02 -9.58
C ARG A 12 -2.14 11.88 -9.27
N PHE A 13 -1.87 11.11 -8.23
CA PHE A 13 -2.74 10.03 -7.78
C PHE A 13 -4.14 10.55 -7.41
N ARG A 14 -4.23 11.60 -6.59
CA ARG A 14 -5.50 12.23 -6.15
C ARG A 14 -6.33 12.78 -7.32
N ARG A 15 -5.67 13.27 -8.37
CA ARG A 15 -6.33 13.79 -9.59
C ARG A 15 -6.72 12.70 -10.59
N THR A 16 -6.26 11.47 -10.40
CA THR A 16 -6.56 10.38 -11.33
C THR A 16 -8.02 9.95 -11.14
N PRO A 17 -8.84 9.88 -12.20
CA PRO A 17 -10.24 9.46 -12.10
C PRO A 17 -10.31 7.94 -11.96
N TRP A 18 -10.08 7.44 -10.74
CA TRP A 18 -10.16 6.02 -10.43
C TRP A 18 -11.58 5.51 -10.60
N ARG A 19 -11.82 4.74 -11.66
CA ARG A 19 -13.15 4.23 -12.02
C ARG A 19 -13.70 3.20 -11.04
N PHE A 20 -12.81 2.48 -10.36
CA PHE A 20 -13.17 1.41 -9.45
C PHE A 20 -12.34 1.53 -8.18
N GLN A 21 -13.01 1.43 -7.04
CA GLN A 21 -12.39 1.34 -5.73
C GLN A 21 -13.08 0.32 -4.85
N GLN A 22 -12.34 -0.27 -3.92
CA GLN A 22 -12.89 -1.10 -2.85
C GLN A 22 -12.06 -0.93 -1.59
N THR A 23 -12.73 -0.71 -0.46
CA THR A 23 -12.08 -0.52 0.85
C THR A 23 -12.25 -1.74 1.73
N PHE A 24 -11.21 -2.05 2.48
CA PHE A 24 -11.19 -3.06 3.55
C PHE A 24 -10.72 -2.40 4.85
N GLN A 25 -11.21 -2.92 5.97
CA GLN A 25 -10.62 -2.63 7.27
C GLN A 25 -9.22 -3.27 7.33
N THR A 26 -8.20 -2.49 7.65
CA THR A 26 -6.83 -2.96 7.85
C THR A 26 -6.76 -3.82 9.11
N PRO A 27 -6.46 -5.13 9.00
CA PRO A 27 -6.51 -6.03 10.15
C PRO A 27 -5.16 -6.01 10.90
N LEU A 28 -4.94 -5.01 11.77
CA LEU A 28 -3.66 -4.82 12.47
C LEU A 28 -3.16 -6.06 13.23
N GLN A 29 -4.07 -6.90 13.75
CA GLN A 29 -3.73 -8.14 14.46
C GLN A 29 -3.48 -9.34 13.53
N ASN A 30 -3.87 -9.24 12.25
CA ASN A 30 -3.77 -10.30 11.25
C ASN A 30 -3.13 -9.77 9.96
N LEU A 31 -2.11 -8.92 10.12
CA LEU A 31 -1.57 -8.13 9.02
C LEU A 31 -0.73 -8.96 8.05
N GLU A 32 0.06 -9.92 8.55
CA GLU A 32 0.89 -10.76 7.67
C GLU A 32 0.02 -11.57 6.68
N PRO A 33 -1.03 -12.29 7.11
CA PRO A 33 -1.93 -12.95 6.18
C PRO A 33 -2.61 -11.96 5.22
N PHE A 34 -2.99 -10.77 5.69
CA PHE A 34 -3.58 -9.73 4.83
C PHE A 34 -2.64 -9.31 3.71
N VAL A 35 -1.38 -9.00 4.03
CA VAL A 35 -0.36 -8.66 3.04
C VAL A 35 -0.11 -9.83 2.09
N ALA A 36 0.04 -11.05 2.61
CA ALA A 36 0.22 -12.24 1.78
C ALA A 36 -0.92 -12.42 0.77
N THR A 37 -2.18 -12.23 1.21
CA THR A 37 -3.36 -12.32 0.35
C THR A 37 -3.41 -11.21 -0.71
N ILE A 38 -2.99 -9.98 -0.37
CA ILE A 38 -2.86 -8.89 -1.36
C ILE A 38 -1.89 -9.29 -2.46
N LEU A 39 -0.71 -9.80 -2.07
CA LEU A 39 0.36 -10.14 -3.00
C LEU A 39 0.06 -11.40 -3.82
N SER A 40 -0.81 -12.29 -3.35
CA SER A 40 -1.23 -13.49 -4.07
C SER A 40 -2.45 -13.29 -4.97
N GLY A 41 -3.14 -12.15 -4.89
CA GLY A 41 -4.47 -11.97 -5.50
C GLY A 41 -4.49 -11.89 -7.04
N ARG A 42 -3.32 -11.79 -7.71
CA ARG A 42 -3.18 -11.61 -9.18
C ARG A 42 -1.80 -12.04 -9.69
N GLU A 43 -1.42 -11.52 -10.87
CA GLU A 43 -0.07 -11.59 -11.43
C GLU A 43 1.00 -11.30 -10.36
N PRO A 44 2.12 -12.04 -10.38
CA PRO A 44 3.21 -11.84 -9.43
C PRO A 44 3.68 -10.38 -9.44
N ILE A 45 3.66 -9.74 -8.28
CA ILE A 45 4.24 -8.42 -8.09
C ILE A 45 5.75 -8.58 -8.02
N HIS A 46 6.46 -7.98 -8.97
CA HIS A 46 7.92 -8.07 -9.06
C HIS A 46 8.63 -7.01 -8.24
N ALA A 47 8.05 -5.81 -8.20
CA ALA A 47 8.57 -4.64 -7.52
C ALA A 47 7.41 -3.77 -7.07
N ALA A 48 7.65 -2.84 -6.15
CA ALA A 48 6.64 -1.85 -5.76
C ALA A 48 7.29 -0.60 -5.19
N SER A 49 6.52 0.48 -5.14
CA SER A 49 6.90 1.69 -4.43
C SER A 49 5.85 2.10 -3.42
N VAL A 50 6.29 2.60 -2.27
CA VAL A 50 5.45 3.25 -1.26
C VAL A 50 5.83 4.72 -1.20
N THR A 51 4.90 5.62 -1.50
CA THR A 51 5.05 7.07 -1.33
C THR A 51 4.28 7.52 -0.09
N PHE A 52 4.95 8.16 0.85
CA PHE A 52 4.35 8.62 2.09
C PHE A 52 3.60 9.94 1.89
N ASP A 53 2.39 9.98 2.43
CA ASP A 53 1.54 11.16 2.47
C ASP A 53 1.66 11.86 3.82
N GLN A 54 1.32 11.14 4.89
CA GLN A 54 1.38 11.66 6.25
C GLN A 54 2.00 10.62 7.19
N VAL A 55 2.80 11.09 8.14
CA VAL A 55 3.37 10.27 9.21
C VAL A 55 2.87 10.84 10.53
N VAL A 56 1.93 10.15 11.19
CA VAL A 56 1.25 10.66 12.40
C VAL A 56 2.12 10.45 13.63
N PHE A 57 2.80 9.31 13.70
CA PHE A 57 3.77 8.98 14.74
C PHE A 57 5.05 8.43 14.12
N GLU A 58 6.14 8.44 14.88
CA GLU A 58 7.41 7.85 14.44
C GLU A 58 7.22 6.40 13.95
N PRO A 59 7.56 6.08 12.69
CA PRO A 59 7.23 4.80 12.07
C PRO A 59 8.29 3.75 12.41
N LYS A 60 8.17 3.15 13.59
CA LYS A 60 9.20 2.27 14.18
C LYS A 60 9.49 1.04 13.31
N ARG A 61 8.48 0.44 12.69
CA ARG A 61 8.65 -0.76 11.85
C ARG A 61 9.35 -0.40 10.54
N LEU A 62 8.97 0.73 9.96
CA LEU A 62 9.57 1.29 8.77
C LEU A 62 11.04 1.68 9.01
N LEU A 63 11.36 2.34 10.13
CA LEU A 63 12.74 2.72 10.48
C LEU A 63 13.62 1.50 10.74
N ALA A 64 13.08 0.46 11.39
CA ALA A 64 13.78 -0.81 11.54
C ALA A 64 14.06 -1.47 10.18
N LEU A 65 13.11 -1.39 9.23
CA LEU A 65 13.30 -1.87 7.87
C LEU A 65 14.39 -1.06 7.14
N PHE A 66 14.39 0.27 7.27
CA PHE A 66 15.41 1.13 6.67
C PHE A 66 16.81 0.80 7.18
N ALA A 67 16.96 0.60 8.49
CA ALA A 67 18.23 0.19 9.08
C ALA A 67 18.72 -1.16 8.54
N ARG A 68 17.83 -2.15 8.37
CA ARG A 68 18.18 -3.47 7.80
C ARG A 68 18.67 -3.38 6.35
N HIS A 69 18.16 -2.41 5.58
CA HIS A 69 18.52 -2.17 4.19
C HIS A 69 19.55 -1.04 4.00
N ALA A 70 20.17 -0.57 5.09
CA ALA A 70 21.14 0.53 5.11
C ALA A 70 20.64 1.82 4.42
N LEU A 71 19.34 2.10 4.53
CA LEU A 71 18.73 3.34 4.04
C LEU A 71 18.85 4.44 5.08
N VAL A 72 19.00 5.69 4.62
CA VAL A 72 18.93 6.87 5.48
C VAL A 72 17.52 6.95 6.08
N PRO A 73 17.34 7.28 7.38
CA PRO A 73 16.03 7.32 8.03
C PRO A 73 15.22 8.57 7.67
N GLU A 74 15.18 8.93 6.38
CA GLU A 74 14.37 10.04 5.87
C GLU A 74 12.97 9.57 5.50
N TYR A 75 11.97 10.31 5.96
CA TYR A 75 10.56 10.04 5.71
C TYR A 75 9.77 11.35 5.82
N GLY A 76 8.54 11.34 5.30
CA GLY A 76 7.67 12.51 5.24
C GLY A 76 6.98 12.62 3.88
N TYR A 77 6.20 13.68 3.69
CA TYR A 77 5.42 13.88 2.47
C TYR A 77 6.27 13.75 1.19
N ASP A 78 5.78 12.98 0.21
CA ASP A 78 6.40 12.68 -1.10
C ASP A 78 7.73 11.89 -1.05
N TRP A 79 8.22 11.48 0.13
CA TRP A 79 9.27 10.47 0.21
C TRP A 79 8.76 9.11 -0.25
N CYS A 80 9.61 8.38 -0.96
CA CYS A 80 9.27 7.16 -1.64
C CYS A 80 10.31 6.09 -1.39
N VAL A 81 9.84 4.90 -1.00
CA VAL A 81 10.67 3.70 -0.88
C VAL A 81 10.31 2.76 -2.01
N ALA A 82 11.31 2.32 -2.77
CA ALA A 82 11.14 1.31 -3.80
C ALA A 82 11.74 -0.03 -3.37
N ALA A 83 10.93 -1.08 -3.50
CA ALA A 83 11.29 -2.48 -3.37
C ALA A 83 11.45 -3.09 -4.76
N THR A 84 12.54 -3.83 -5.00
CA THR A 84 12.89 -4.33 -6.34
C THR A 84 12.67 -5.83 -6.54
N ASN A 85 12.25 -6.54 -5.49
CA ASN A 85 11.93 -7.96 -5.52
C ASN A 85 10.71 -8.29 -4.63
N PRO A 86 10.06 -9.46 -4.80
CA PRO A 86 8.84 -9.81 -4.06
C PRO A 86 8.99 -9.85 -2.55
N GLU A 87 10.14 -10.31 -2.02
CA GLU A 87 10.41 -10.33 -0.59
C GLU A 87 10.45 -8.92 -0.01
N GLU A 88 11.17 -8.01 -0.66
CA GLU A 88 11.20 -6.59 -0.29
C GLU A 88 9.81 -5.95 -0.36
N VAL A 89 9.00 -6.31 -1.38
CA VAL A 89 7.62 -5.79 -1.50
C VAL A 89 6.77 -6.22 -0.30
N LYS A 90 6.87 -7.50 0.11
CA LYS A 90 6.17 -8.00 1.30
C LYS A 90 6.61 -7.24 2.55
N GLU A 91 7.92 -7.15 2.78
CA GLU A 91 8.46 -6.46 3.95
C GLU A 91 8.04 -4.98 4.01
N LEU A 92 8.11 -4.27 2.87
CA LEU A 92 7.78 -2.86 2.78
C LEU A 92 6.29 -2.61 3.03
N LEU A 93 5.40 -3.35 2.37
CA LEU A 93 3.96 -3.18 2.55
C LEU A 93 3.54 -3.53 3.99
N GLN A 94 4.08 -4.61 4.54
CA GLN A 94 3.80 -5.01 5.91
C GLN A 94 4.32 -3.99 6.94
N ALA A 95 5.55 -3.49 6.78
CA ALA A 95 6.10 -2.47 7.67
C ALA A 95 5.27 -1.19 7.63
N THR A 96 4.90 -0.72 6.43
CA THR A 96 4.13 0.53 6.29
C THR A 96 2.73 0.41 6.87
N LEU A 97 2.01 -0.70 6.63
CA LEU A 97 0.69 -0.93 7.23
C LEU A 97 0.72 -1.16 8.75
N SER A 98 1.89 -1.45 9.33
CA SER A 98 2.04 -1.66 10.78
C SER A 98 2.22 -0.34 11.56
N ASP A 99 2.62 0.73 10.87
CA ASP A 99 2.88 2.03 11.46
C ASP A 99 1.72 3.01 11.14
N TRP A 100 1.68 4.13 11.86
CA TRP A 100 0.66 5.16 11.69
C TRP A 100 1.02 6.11 10.56
N VAL A 101 0.98 5.59 9.34
CA VAL A 101 1.40 6.27 8.12
C VAL A 101 0.29 6.20 7.08
N ASP A 102 0.00 7.35 6.47
CA ASP A 102 -0.80 7.43 5.25
C ASP A 102 0.14 7.27 4.06
N PHE A 103 -0.20 6.40 3.12
CA PHE A 103 0.67 6.14 1.99
C PHE A 103 -0.07 5.65 0.75
N LEU A 104 0.60 5.87 -0.38
CA LEU A 104 0.27 5.30 -1.67
C LEU A 104 1.23 4.16 -2.00
N PHE A 105 0.70 2.96 -2.22
CA PHE A 105 1.46 1.82 -2.73
C PHE A 105 1.14 1.56 -4.20
N ILE A 106 2.19 1.43 -5.01
CA ILE A 106 2.12 1.18 -6.45
C ILE A 106 2.96 -0.07 -6.78
N PRO A 107 2.33 -1.20 -7.13
CA PRO A 107 3.04 -2.38 -7.58
C PRO A 107 3.50 -2.26 -9.05
N THR A 108 4.46 -3.09 -9.42
CA THR A 108 4.92 -3.37 -10.78
C THR A 108 4.84 -4.89 -11.04
N PRO A 109 4.06 -5.37 -12.03
CA PRO A 109 3.14 -4.58 -12.87
C PRO A 109 2.08 -3.86 -12.04
N LYS A 110 1.38 -2.87 -12.62
CA LYS A 110 0.41 -1.99 -11.92
C LYS A 110 -1.04 -2.38 -12.21
N PRO A 111 -1.55 -3.55 -11.77
CA PRO A 111 -2.95 -3.90 -11.97
C PRO A 111 -3.86 -3.03 -11.09
N PHE A 112 -3.43 -2.71 -9.87
CA PHE A 112 -4.11 -1.86 -8.91
C PHE A 112 -3.11 -0.92 -8.21
N VAL A 113 -3.61 0.00 -7.40
CA VAL A 113 -2.85 0.77 -6.41
C VAL A 113 -3.58 0.74 -5.08
N ILE A 114 -2.86 0.96 -3.98
CA ILE A 114 -3.44 1.02 -2.65
C ILE A 114 -3.21 2.42 -2.09
N TYR A 115 -4.25 3.01 -1.52
CA TYR A 115 -4.09 4.08 -0.54
C TYR A 115 -4.55 3.55 0.81
N ALA A 116 -3.69 3.65 1.83
CA ALA A 116 -4.05 3.30 3.19
C ALA A 116 -3.82 4.53 4.08
N ASP A 117 -4.70 4.70 5.07
CA ASP A 117 -4.57 5.71 6.10
C ASP A 117 -4.27 5.09 7.47
N HIS A 118 -3.80 5.95 8.37
CA HIS A 118 -3.57 5.65 9.77
C HIS A 118 -4.84 5.28 10.54
N ASP A 119 -6.03 5.59 10.00
CA ASP A 119 -7.34 5.25 10.59
C ASP A 119 -7.72 3.76 10.43
N GLY A 120 -6.85 2.97 9.80
CA GLY A 120 -7.01 1.54 9.71
C GLY A 120 -7.91 1.11 8.55
N PHE A 121 -7.92 1.86 7.46
CA PHE A 121 -8.56 1.47 6.21
C PHE A 121 -7.55 1.36 5.07
N THR A 122 -7.72 0.31 4.25
CA THR A 122 -6.93 0.09 3.05
C THR A 122 -7.86 0.12 1.84
N THR A 123 -7.72 1.13 0.98
CA THR A 123 -8.51 1.30 -0.24
C THR A 123 -7.70 0.90 -1.47
N PHE A 124 -8.25 -0.03 -2.25
CA PHE A 124 -7.69 -0.49 -3.52
C PHE A 124 -8.35 0.26 -4.66
N TYR A 125 -7.55 0.74 -5.62
CA TYR A 125 -8.03 1.39 -6.84
C TYR A 125 -7.53 0.67 -8.08
N ALA A 126 -8.35 0.64 -9.13
CA ALA A 126 -7.94 0.15 -10.43
C ALA A 126 -8.67 0.87 -11.58
N ASN A 127 -8.08 0.80 -12.78
CA ASN A 127 -8.69 1.35 -13.99
C ASN A 127 -9.71 0.40 -14.64
N THR A 128 -9.67 -0.89 -14.29
CA THR A 128 -10.61 -1.90 -14.79
C THR A 128 -11.20 -2.70 -13.63
N LYS A 129 -12.47 -3.11 -13.79
CA LYS A 129 -13.17 -3.92 -12.79
C LYS A 129 -12.52 -5.28 -12.59
N SER A 130 -11.99 -5.87 -13.67
CA SER A 130 -11.27 -7.15 -13.59
C SER A 130 -10.07 -7.01 -12.65
N ASN A 131 -9.20 -6.01 -12.87
CA ASN A 131 -8.02 -5.80 -12.03
C ASN A 131 -8.37 -5.67 -10.55
N LEU A 132 -9.38 -4.86 -10.22
CA LEU A 132 -9.85 -4.73 -8.84
C LEU A 132 -10.38 -6.06 -8.30
N ASN A 133 -11.23 -6.76 -9.06
CA ASN A 133 -11.85 -8.01 -8.62
C ASN A 133 -10.85 -9.11 -8.24
N GLY A 134 -9.68 -9.17 -8.88
CA GLY A 134 -8.70 -10.22 -8.52
C GLY A 134 -8.23 -10.12 -7.07
N VAL A 135 -7.87 -8.92 -6.62
CA VAL A 135 -7.46 -8.72 -5.23
C VAL A 135 -8.67 -8.74 -4.28
N VAL A 136 -9.79 -8.13 -4.66
CA VAL A 136 -11.00 -8.06 -3.83
C VAL A 136 -11.60 -9.44 -3.55
N GLN A 137 -11.72 -10.29 -4.56
CA GLN A 137 -12.26 -11.65 -4.39
C GLN A 137 -11.36 -12.48 -3.48
N THR A 138 -10.04 -12.40 -3.67
CA THR A 138 -9.07 -13.13 -2.84
C THR A 138 -9.13 -12.67 -1.38
N LEU A 139 -9.20 -11.37 -1.13
CA LEU A 139 -9.36 -10.80 0.21
C LEU A 139 -10.68 -11.22 0.87
N THR A 140 -11.79 -11.13 0.13
CA THR A 140 -13.12 -11.48 0.63
C THR A 140 -13.19 -12.98 0.94
N ALA A 141 -12.67 -13.85 0.06
CA ALA A 141 -12.63 -15.29 0.26
C ALA A 141 -11.75 -15.69 1.46
N SER A 142 -10.74 -14.88 1.78
CA SER A 142 -9.87 -15.07 2.96
C SER A 142 -10.49 -14.50 4.25
N GLY A 143 -11.73 -13.99 4.20
CA GLY A 143 -12.47 -13.51 5.36
C GLY A 143 -12.14 -12.08 5.80
N PHE A 144 -11.40 -11.31 5.00
CA PHE A 144 -11.11 -9.92 5.35
C PHE A 144 -12.34 -9.03 5.19
N ARG A 145 -12.54 -8.11 6.15
CA ARG A 145 -13.74 -7.29 6.24
C ARG A 145 -13.75 -6.18 5.19
N ASN A 146 -14.62 -6.35 4.22
CA ASN A 146 -14.98 -5.30 3.27
C ASN A 146 -15.78 -4.19 3.97
N VAL A 147 -15.53 -2.94 3.59
CA VAL A 147 -16.36 -1.77 3.94
C VAL A 147 -17.17 -1.38 2.70
N PRO A 148 -18.42 -1.84 2.57
CA PRO A 148 -19.24 -1.54 1.41
C PRO A 148 -19.59 -0.05 1.38
N ASP A 149 -19.79 0.48 0.17
CA ASP A 149 -20.27 1.84 -0.09
C ASP A 149 -19.38 2.98 0.46
N TYR A 150 -18.18 2.66 0.94
CA TYR A 150 -17.19 3.67 1.30
C TYR A 150 -16.47 4.17 0.06
N GLU A 151 -16.68 5.46 -0.24
CA GLU A 151 -16.01 6.16 -1.31
C GLU A 151 -14.94 7.10 -0.73
N ARG A 152 -13.66 6.78 -0.96
CA ARG A 152 -12.56 7.67 -0.59
C ARG A 152 -12.45 8.78 -1.62
N THR A 153 -12.62 10.02 -1.17
CA THR A 153 -12.45 11.26 -1.94
C THR A 153 -11.23 12.02 -1.44
N PHE A 154 -10.58 12.80 -2.31
CA PHE A 154 -9.35 13.55 -2.04
C PHE A 154 -9.49 15.03 -2.45
#